data_AF-M0BHS9-F1
#
_entry.id   AF-M0BHS9-F1
#
_cell.length_a   1.000
_cell.length_b   1.000
_cell.length_c   1.000
_cell.angle_alpha   90.00
_cell.angle_beta   90.00
_cell.angle_gamma   90.00
#
_symmetry.space_group_name_H-M   'P 1'
#
loop_
_entity.id
_entity.type
_entity.pdbx_description
1 polymer ?
#
loop_
_entity_poly.entity_id
_entity_poly.type
_entity_poly.pdbx_seq_one_letter_code
_entity_poly.pdbx_strand_id
1 'polypeptide(L)' 'MSRRAFDTELALDLAVNFIPFVIIVFFTGLFAVFNPWGFSPLQSTIQFAILISIAVSLAVVTAIAARVIESDDHTRGETP' A
#
# COMPACT_ATOMS: atom_id res chain seq x y z
N MET A 1 -15.24 -17.11 -15.45
CA MET A 1 -14.83 -15.69 -15.51
C MET A 1 -14.04 -15.47 -16.81
N SER A 2 -14.25 -14.38 -17.54
CA SER A 2 -13.35 -14.03 -18.65
C SER A 2 -12.03 -13.46 -18.09
N ARG A 3 -10.88 -13.70 -18.74
CA ARG A 3 -9.56 -13.16 -18.29
C ARG A 3 -9.62 -11.67 -18.00
N ARG A 4 -10.31 -10.91 -18.88
CA ARG A 4 -10.47 -9.46 -18.76
C ARG A 4 -11.16 -9.01 -17.47
N ALA A 5 -12.10 -9.78 -16.94
CA ALA A 5 -12.78 -9.44 -15.69
C ALA A 5 -11.87 -9.68 -14.49
N PHE A 6 -11.07 -10.76 -14.50
CA PHE A 6 -10.07 -11.03 -13.47
C PHE A 6 -8.97 -9.96 -13.43
N ASP A 7 -8.43 -9.56 -14.59
CA ASP A 7 -7.40 -8.50 -14.68
C ASP A 7 -7.91 -7.16 -14.12
N THR A 8 -9.19 -6.86 -14.30
CA THR A 8 -9.81 -5.61 -13.82
C THR A 8 -9.98 -5.62 -12.30
N GLU A 9 -10.40 -6.76 -11.74
CA GLU A 9 -10.56 -6.94 -10.29
C GLU A 9 -9.21 -6.89 -9.57
N LEU A 10 -8.20 -7.56 -10.13
CA LEU A 10 -6.81 -7.49 -9.68
C LEU A 10 -6.26 -6.07 -9.68
N ALA A 11 -6.44 -5.35 -10.79
CA ALA A 11 -5.98 -3.97 -10.92
C ALA A 11 -6.72 -3.04 -9.94
N LEU A 12 -8.01 -3.29 -9.69
CA LEU A 12 -8.81 -2.54 -8.73
C LEU A 12 -8.31 -2.77 -7.30
N ASP A 13 -8.07 -4.02 -6.89
CA ASP A 13 -7.57 -4.35 -5.55
C ASP A 13 -6.21 -3.71 -5.28
N LEU A 14 -5.31 -3.79 -6.28
CA LEU A 14 -4.00 -3.17 -6.19
C LEU A 14 -4.10 -1.64 -6.10
N ALA A 15 -4.98 -1.02 -6.88
CA ALA A 15 -5.22 0.43 -6.84
C ALA A 15 -5.84 0.90 -5.52
N VAL A 16 -6.85 0.18 -5.02
CA VAL A 16 -7.54 0.51 -3.75
C VAL A 16 -6.58 0.44 -2.56
N ASN A 17 -5.57 -0.43 -2.62
CA ASN A 17 -4.54 -0.52 -1.57
C ASN A 17 -3.38 0.48 -1.78
N PHE A 18 -3.01 0.74 -3.03
CA PHE A 18 -1.90 1.65 -3.37
C PHE A 18 -2.23 3.12 -3.15
N ILE A 19 -3.47 3.56 -3.43
CA ILE A 19 -3.87 4.96 -3.26
C ILE A 19 -3.74 5.42 -1.79
N PRO A 20 -4.28 4.70 -0.79
CA PRO A 20 -4.08 5.05 0.63
C PRO A 20 -2.61 5.12 1.01
N PHE A 21 -1.78 4.19 0.54
CA PHE A 21 -0.35 4.19 0.79
C PHE A 21 0.32 5.48 0.29
N VAL A 22 0.06 5.87 -0.95
CA VAL A 22 0.61 7.10 -1.55
C VAL A 22 0.18 8.34 -0.76
N ILE A 23 -1.09 8.42 -0.36
CA ILE A 23 -1.61 9.54 0.44
C ILE A 23 -0.85 9.65 1.77
N ILE A 24 -0.70 8.53 2.50
CA ILE A 24 -0.01 8.54 3.80
C ILE A 24 1.44 8.97 3.63
N VAL A 25 2.16 8.39 2.66
CA VAL A 25 3.57 8.73 2.41
C VAL A 25 3.72 10.21 2.03
N PHE A 26 2.86 10.70 1.13
CA PHE A 26 2.89 12.08 0.69
C PHE A 26 2.69 13.07 1.84
N PHE A 27 1.60 12.92 2.61
CA PHE A 27 1.32 13.85 3.71
C PHE A 27 2.29 13.69 4.87
N THR A 28 2.77 12.47 5.14
CA THR A 28 3.83 12.24 6.14
C THR A 28 5.10 13.00 5.77
N GLY A 29 5.56 12.86 4.53
CA GLY A 29 6.73 13.60 4.03
C GLY A 29 6.51 15.11 4.01
N LEU A 30 5.34 15.55 3.54
CA LEU A 30 4.98 16.97 3.49
C LEU A 30 5.03 17.60 4.88
N PHE A 31 4.40 16.99 5.88
CA PHE A 31 4.37 17.53 7.24
C PHE A 31 5.65 17.25 8.03
N ALA A 32 6.50 16.32 7.60
CA ALA A 32 7.85 16.21 8.16
C ALA A 32 8.72 17.41 7.79
N VAL A 33 8.49 18.06 6.65
CA VAL A 33 9.26 19.22 6.18
C VAL A 33 8.55 20.55 6.46
N PHE A 34 7.25 20.62 6.17
CA PHE A 34 6.43 21.82 6.25
C PHE A 34 5.30 21.63 7.27
N ASN A 35 5.63 21.76 8.56
CA ASN A 35 4.66 21.66 9.65
C ASN A 35 4.23 23.05 10.15
N PRO A 36 3.03 23.54 9.81
CA PRO A 36 2.54 24.85 10.28
C PRO A 36 2.14 24.85 11.76
N TRP A 37 2.03 23.70 12.41
CA TRP A 37 1.63 23.55 13.81
C TRP A 37 2.82 23.34 14.76
N GLY A 38 4.05 23.25 14.23
CA GLY A 38 5.28 23.04 15.00
C GLY A 38 5.53 21.58 15.41
N PHE A 39 6.73 21.30 15.92
CA PHE A 39 7.16 19.97 16.32
C PHE A 39 7.20 19.83 17.85
N SER A 40 6.35 18.97 18.39
CA SER A 40 6.43 18.52 19.78
C SER A 40 7.04 17.11 19.79
N PRO A 41 8.20 16.87 20.44
CA PRO A 41 8.90 15.59 20.35
C PRO A 41 8.03 14.37 20.62
N LEU A 42 7.25 14.38 21.70
CA LEU A 42 6.39 13.24 22.06
C LEU A 42 5.24 13.06 21.06
N GLN A 43 4.43 14.10 20.87
CA GLN A 43 3.23 14.04 20.01
C GLN A 43 3.57 13.74 18.55
N SER A 44 4.55 14.44 17.97
CA SER A 44 4.96 14.23 16.58
C SER A 44 5.56 12.84 16.38
N THR A 45 6.35 12.34 17.34
CA THR A 45 6.91 10.97 17.24
C THR A 45 5.80 9.92 17.26
N ILE A 46 4.83 10.03 18.17
CA ILE A 46 3.70 9.10 18.23
C ILE A 46 2.88 9.16 16.94
N GLN A 47 2.56 10.36 16.45
CA GLN A 47 1.82 10.57 15.22
C GLN A 47 2.52 9.92 14.02
N PHE A 48 3.81 10.22 13.81
CA PHE A 48 4.57 9.66 12.70
C PHE A 48 4.78 8.16 12.84
N ALA A 49 5.01 7.64 14.05
CA ALA A 49 5.12 6.21 14.28
C ALA A 49 3.84 5.47 13.87
N ILE A 50 2.67 6.01 14.24
CA ILE A 50 1.37 5.45 13.84
C ILE A 50 1.23 5.48 12.32
N LEU A 51 1.42 6.64 11.68
CA LEU A 51 1.27 6.77 10.23
C LEU A 51 2.22 5.86 9.45
N ILE A 52 3.50 5.82 9.84
CA ILE A 52 4.52 4.98 9.21
C ILE A 52 4.17 3.50 9.41
N SER A 53 3.73 3.10 10.61
CA SER A 53 3.35 1.70 10.87
C SER A 53 2.18 1.23 10.00
N ILE A 54 1.20 2.12 9.75
CA ILE A 54 0.07 1.85 8.86
C ILE A 54 0.54 1.76 7.41
N ALA A 55 1.38 2.70 6.95
CA ALA A 55 1.94 2.67 5.60
C ALA A 55 2.76 1.40 5.35
N VAL A 56 3.58 0.98 6.31
CA VAL A 56 4.36 -0.26 6.22
C VAL A 56 3.44 -1.48 6.18
N SER A 57 2.42 -1.53 7.05
CA SER A 57 1.46 -2.63 7.08
C SER A 57 0.71 -2.77 5.74
N LEU A 58 0.24 -1.64 5.19
CA LEU A 58 -0.38 -1.59 3.86
C LEU A 58 0.57 -2.14 2.80
N ALA A 59 1.79 -1.60 2.72
CA ALA A 59 2.78 -2.04 1.74
C ALA A 59 3.10 -3.55 1.84
N VAL A 60 3.21 -4.08 3.06
CA VAL A 60 3.44 -5.52 3.30
C VAL A 60 2.26 -6.33 2.77
N VAL A 61 1.02 -5.97 3.11
CA VAL A 61 -0.16 -6.68 2.64
C VAL A 61 -0.29 -6.60 1.12
N THR A 62 -0.04 -5.43 0.52
CA THR A 62 -0.03 -5.25 -0.93
C THR A 62 1.01 -6.17 -1.60
N ALA A 63 2.23 -6.22 -1.06
CA ALA A 63 3.31 -7.03 -1.59
C ALA A 63 3.02 -8.53 -1.48
N ILE A 64 2.40 -8.97 -0.38
CA ILE A 64 1.97 -10.35 -0.22
C ILE A 64 0.90 -10.69 -1.25
N ALA A 65 -0.12 -9.85 -1.41
CA ALA A 65 -1.17 -10.06 -2.40
C ALA A 65 -0.58 -10.18 -3.81
N ALA A 66 0.29 -9.24 -4.22
CA ALA A 66 0.94 -9.28 -5.53
C ALA A 66 1.72 -10.58 -5.78
N ARG A 67 2.47 -11.07 -4.78
CA ARG A 67 3.23 -12.33 -4.90
C ARG A 67 2.33 -13.56 -5.01
N VAL A 68 1.22 -13.59 -4.25
CA VAL A 68 0.26 -14.69 -4.33
C VAL A 68 -0.34 -14.77 -5.73
N ILE A 69 -0.68 -13.62 -6.32
CA ILE A 69 -1.24 -13.55 -7.68
C ILE A 69 -0.23 -14.02 -8.73
N GLU A 70 1.03 -13.59 -8.65
CA GLU A 70 2.10 -14.04 -9.56
C GLU A 70 2.31 -15.57 -9.51
N SER A 71 2.21 -16.14 -8.31
CA SER A 71 2.36 -17.58 -8.08
C SER A 71 1.20 -18.40 -8.68
N ASP A 72 -0.03 -17.91 -8.57
CA ASP A 72 -1.22 -18.52 -9.16
C ASP A 72 -1.21 -18.47 -10.70
N ASP A 73 -0.64 -17.42 -11.29
CA ASP A 73 -0.56 -17.28 -12.74
C ASP A 73 0.50 -18.21 -13.36
N HIS A 74 1.62 -18.43 -12.66
CA HIS A 74 2.65 -19.40 -13.07
C HIS A 74 2.15 -20.86 -13.03
N THR A 75 1.46 -21.27 -11.97
CA THR A 75 0.97 -22.65 -11.83
C THR A 75 -0.12 -23.03 -12.85
N ARG A 76 -0.89 -22.05 -13.35
CA ARG A 76 -1.89 -22.27 -14.42
C ARG A 76 -1.29 -22.35 -15.84
N GLY A 77 -0.05 -21.88 -16.03
CA GLY A 77 0.67 -22.00 -17.31
C GLY A 77 1.28 -23.37 -17.56
N GLU A 78 1.37 -24.23 -16.53
CA GLU A 78 2.07 -25.52 -16.57
C GLU A 78 1.14 -26.74 -16.75
N THR A 79 -0.18 -26.54 -16.79
CA THR A 79 -1.13 -27.62 -17.16
C THR A 79 -1.43 -27.59 -18.67
N PRO A 80 -0.99 -28.62 -19.44
CA PRO A 80 -1.31 -28.76 -20.86
C PRO A 80 -2.79 -29.10 -21.14
#